data_AF-D6TFY4-F1
#
_entry.id   AF-D6TFY4-F1
#
_cell.length_a   1.000
_cell.length_b   1.000
_cell.length_c   1.000
_cell.angle_alpha   90.00
_cell.angle_beta   90.00
_cell.angle_gamma   90.00
#
_symmetry.space_group_name_H-M   'P 1'
#
loop_
_entity.id
_entity.type
_entity.pdbx_description
1 polymer ?
#
loop_
_entity_poly.entity_id
_entity_poly.type
_entity_poly.pdbx_seq_one_letter_code
_entity_poly.pdbx_strand_id
1 'polypeptide(L)'
;MMPRTIETIAWAYQQICAGEDPWTALGNFTNAWYDYAKDMRAALVNDPLTLPIHETEYTHRWAAFCAASVEFLCNRYSVPCPDWILDPYYTLESPWWQTRQAHDPSIRERLLRETPPPFARRNIFCNNRLYQNKYEMSQWTQEARTKGFTRPEDIWHYARHKEASVHGA
;
A
#
# COMPACT_ATOMS: atom_id res chain seq x y z
N MET A 1 23.09 3.10 20.95
CA MET A 1 21.78 2.87 20.31
C MET A 1 21.93 3.30 18.88
N MET A 2 21.95 2.37 17.92
CA MET A 2 22.00 2.76 16.51
C MET A 2 20.71 3.51 16.19
N PRO A 3 20.76 4.64 15.47
CA PRO A 3 19.54 5.31 15.02
C PRO A 3 18.73 4.28 14.21
N ARG A 4 17.46 4.13 14.55
CA ARG A 4 16.56 3.24 13.79
C ARG A 4 16.55 3.76 12.36
N THR A 5 17.02 2.96 11.41
CA THR A 5 16.90 3.30 9.98
C THR A 5 15.43 3.60 9.72
N ILE A 6 15.15 4.76 9.13
CA ILE A 6 13.77 5.11 8.76
C ILE A 6 13.38 4.18 7.61
N GLU A 7 12.35 3.37 7.81
CA GLU A 7 11.86 2.40 6.82
C GLU A 7 11.09 3.14 5.70
N THR A 8 11.82 3.68 4.72
CA THR A 8 11.25 4.36 3.53
C THR A 8 10.77 3.35 2.49
N ILE A 9 9.98 3.81 1.51
CA ILE A 9 9.57 2.95 0.39
C ILE A 9 10.76 2.52 -0.47
N ALA A 10 11.75 3.41 -0.66
CA ALA A 10 12.98 3.10 -1.39
C ALA A 10 13.78 2.00 -0.67
N TRP A 11 13.85 2.07 0.67
CA TRP A 11 14.48 1.04 1.48
C TRP A 11 13.74 -0.30 1.43
N ALA A 12 12.41 -0.28 1.47
CA ALA A 12 11.60 -1.49 1.30
C ALA A 12 11.86 -2.15 -0.07
N TYR A 13 11.93 -1.37 -1.14
CA TYR A 13 12.24 -1.89 -2.47
C TYR A 13 13.66 -2.48 -2.56
N GLN A 14 14.65 -1.86 -1.94
CA GLN A 14 16.01 -2.40 -1.87
C GLN A 14 16.06 -3.75 -1.15
N GLN A 15 15.30 -3.92 -0.05
CA GLN A 15 15.17 -5.21 0.64
C GLN A 15 14.54 -6.28 -0.28
N ILE A 16 13.49 -5.92 -1.03
CA ILE A 16 12.87 -6.82 -2.02
C ILE A 16 13.89 -7.26 -3.08
N CYS A 17 14.68 -6.33 -3.60
CA CYS A 17 15.73 -6.65 -4.56
C CYS A 17 16.82 -7.54 -3.97
N ALA A 18 17.07 -7.45 -2.67
CA ALA A 18 17.99 -8.31 -1.93
C ALA A 18 17.39 -9.69 -1.56
N GLY A 19 16.12 -9.95 -1.90
CA GLY A 19 15.46 -11.24 -1.69
C GLY A 19 14.56 -11.33 -0.46
N GLU A 20 14.29 -10.22 0.24
CA GLU A 20 13.31 -10.18 1.32
C GLU A 20 11.89 -10.42 0.80
N ASP A 21 11.03 -11.02 1.64
CA ASP A 21 9.61 -11.13 1.30
C ASP A 21 8.99 -9.74 1.14
N PRO A 22 8.32 -9.44 0.01
CA PRO A 22 7.78 -8.12 -0.25
C PRO A 22 6.77 -7.62 0.78
N TRP A 23 5.96 -8.52 1.35
CA TRP A 23 4.97 -8.12 2.35
C TRP A 23 5.62 -7.77 3.69
N THR A 24 6.75 -8.41 4.00
CA THR A 24 7.57 -8.08 5.16
C THR A 24 8.21 -6.70 4.98
N ALA A 25 8.88 -6.45 3.86
CA ALA A 25 9.52 -5.16 3.57
C ALA A 25 8.49 -4.00 3.52
N LEU A 26 7.38 -4.18 2.80
CA LEU A 26 6.29 -3.18 2.75
C LEU A 26 5.58 -3.04 4.10
N GLY A 27 5.52 -4.10 4.90
CA GLY A 27 5.01 -4.08 6.27
C GLY A 27 5.82 -3.15 7.17
N ASN A 28 7.15 -3.17 7.05
CA ASN A 28 8.03 -2.28 7.81
C ASN A 28 7.83 -0.81 7.42
N PHE A 29 7.76 -0.53 6.12
CA PHE A 29 7.42 0.81 5.61
C PHE A 29 6.05 1.29 6.09
N THR A 30 5.01 0.46 6.01
CA THR A 30 3.66 0.85 6.45
C THR A 30 3.56 1.06 7.95
N ASN A 31 4.35 0.33 8.77
CA ASN A 31 4.48 0.63 10.19
C ASN A 31 5.08 2.03 10.40
N ALA A 32 6.11 2.44 9.64
CA ALA A 32 6.65 3.80 9.70
C ALA A 32 5.57 4.84 9.31
N TRP A 33 4.89 4.60 8.19
CA TRP A 33 3.89 5.50 7.62
C TRP A 33 2.66 5.71 8.53
N TYR A 34 2.22 4.68 9.24
CA TYR A 34 1.03 4.74 10.09
C TYR A 34 1.31 5.05 11.56
N ASP A 35 2.50 4.75 12.07
CA ASP A 35 2.78 4.77 13.50
C ASP A 35 3.90 5.74 13.85
N TYR A 36 5.15 5.27 13.87
CA TYR A 36 6.25 5.95 14.54
C TYR A 36 6.91 7.07 13.70
N ALA A 37 6.56 7.22 12.41
CA ALA A 37 7.10 8.25 11.54
C ALA A 37 6.02 8.99 10.72
N LYS A 38 4.76 8.97 11.19
CA LYS A 38 3.61 9.58 10.50
C LYS A 38 3.76 11.09 10.22
N ASP A 39 4.52 11.80 11.06
CA ASP A 39 4.77 13.24 10.92
C ASP A 39 5.82 13.55 9.85
N MET A 40 6.47 12.52 9.29
CA MET A 40 7.50 12.61 8.26
C MET A 40 7.12 11.87 6.97
N ARG A 41 5.82 11.63 6.73
CA ARG A 41 5.33 10.86 5.56
C ARG A 41 5.94 11.29 4.23
N ALA A 42 6.08 12.60 3.99
CA ALA A 42 6.72 13.10 2.78
C ALA A 42 8.15 12.56 2.61
N ALA A 43 8.95 12.57 3.69
CA ALA A 43 10.31 12.03 3.68
C ALA A 43 10.36 10.51 3.49
N LEU A 44 9.32 9.76 3.87
CA LEU A 44 9.27 8.30 3.69
C LEU A 44 9.16 7.87 2.22
N VAL A 45 8.77 8.78 1.32
CA VAL A 45 8.47 8.48 -0.09
C VAL A 45 9.18 9.39 -1.08
N ASN A 46 9.82 10.47 -0.62
CA ASN A 46 10.42 11.48 -1.49
C ASN A 46 11.50 10.92 -2.41
N ASP A 47 12.32 10.00 -1.90
CA ASP A 47 13.46 9.48 -2.64
C ASP A 47 13.02 8.43 -3.68
N PRO A 48 13.53 8.51 -4.93
CA PRO A 48 13.23 7.54 -5.97
C PRO A 48 13.82 6.16 -5.65
N LEU A 49 13.26 5.12 -6.26
CA LEU A 49 13.75 3.75 -6.10
C LEU A 49 15.13 3.59 -6.74
N THR A 50 16.07 2.96 -6.02
CA THR A 50 17.34 2.52 -6.62
C THR A 50 17.11 1.23 -7.38
N LEU A 51 17.19 1.29 -8.71
CA LEU A 51 16.99 0.11 -9.56
C LEU A 51 18.19 -0.85 -9.48
N PRO A 52 17.99 -2.17 -9.47
CA PRO A 52 19.07 -3.14 -9.50
C PRO A 52 19.82 -3.11 -10.85
N ILE A 53 21.11 -3.40 -10.84
CA ILE A 53 21.95 -3.48 -12.06
C ILE A 53 21.40 -4.53 -13.04
N HIS A 54 20.88 -5.64 -12.51
CA HIS A 54 20.26 -6.70 -13.28
C HIS A 54 18.79 -6.78 -12.92
N GLU A 55 17.98 -6.05 -13.67
CA GLU A 55 16.54 -6.07 -13.52
C GLU A 55 15.95 -7.40 -13.98
N THR A 56 14.95 -7.86 -13.23
CA THR A 56 14.10 -8.99 -13.57
C THR A 56 12.65 -8.54 -13.64
N GLU A 57 11.79 -9.32 -14.29
CA GLU A 57 10.35 -9.07 -14.29
C GLU A 57 9.79 -8.98 -12.84
N TYR A 58 10.33 -9.77 -11.92
CA TYR A 58 9.95 -9.72 -10.51
C TYR A 58 10.27 -8.36 -9.87
N THR A 59 11.51 -7.88 -10.03
CA THR A 59 11.95 -6.60 -9.45
C THR A 59 11.27 -5.41 -10.13
N HIS A 60 10.95 -5.50 -11.43
CA HIS A 60 10.20 -4.48 -12.15
C HIS A 60 8.76 -4.36 -11.66
N ARG A 61 8.06 -5.50 -11.53
CA ARG A 61 6.69 -5.57 -10.97
C ARG A 61 6.62 -4.93 -9.58
N TRP A 62 7.58 -5.21 -8.71
CA TRP A 62 7.62 -4.61 -7.37
C TRP A 62 8.02 -3.13 -7.38
N ALA A 63 8.83 -2.67 -8.33
CA ALA A 63 9.10 -1.25 -8.51
C ALA A 63 7.82 -0.49 -8.86
N ALA A 64 7.08 -0.99 -9.85
CA ALA A 64 5.78 -0.47 -10.26
C ALA A 64 4.77 -0.48 -9.09
N PHE A 65 4.76 -1.56 -8.29
CA PHE A 65 3.95 -1.65 -7.07
C PHE A 65 4.29 -0.55 -6.08
N CYS A 66 5.57 -0.36 -5.79
CA CYS A 66 6.02 0.66 -4.84
C CYS A 66 5.61 2.07 -5.30
N ALA A 67 5.76 2.40 -6.59
CA ALA A 67 5.30 3.67 -7.14
C ALA A 67 3.78 3.86 -7.02
N ALA A 68 2.99 2.83 -7.34
CA ALA A 68 1.53 2.85 -7.15
C ALA A 68 1.14 3.04 -5.68
N SER A 69 1.85 2.39 -4.76
CA SER A 69 1.63 2.50 -3.32
C SER A 69 1.93 3.89 -2.80
N VAL A 70 3.01 4.53 -3.26
CA VAL A 70 3.34 5.92 -2.90
C VAL A 70 2.21 6.84 -3.33
N GLU A 71 1.78 6.75 -4.59
CA GLU A 71 0.69 7.59 -5.09
C GLU A 71 -0.61 7.36 -4.31
N PHE A 72 -0.96 6.10 -4.04
CA PHE A 72 -2.14 5.74 -3.27
C PHE A 72 -2.12 6.34 -1.86
N LEU A 73 -1.00 6.16 -1.14
CA LEU A 73 -0.85 6.64 0.22
C LEU A 73 -0.79 8.17 0.29
N CYS A 74 -0.10 8.81 -0.66
CA CYS A 74 -0.03 10.26 -0.74
C CYS A 74 -1.41 10.88 -0.96
N ASN A 75 -2.17 10.37 -1.93
CA ASN A 75 -3.55 10.79 -2.16
C ASN A 75 -4.43 10.59 -0.92
N ARG A 76 -4.33 9.41 -0.29
CA ARG A 76 -5.16 9.05 0.88
C ARG A 76 -4.90 9.94 2.10
N TYR A 77 -3.65 10.34 2.33
CA TYR A 77 -3.25 11.14 3.49
C TYR A 77 -2.95 12.60 3.17
N SER A 78 -3.31 13.08 1.97
CA SER A 78 -3.06 14.45 1.51
C SER A 78 -1.58 14.87 1.62
N VAL A 79 -0.68 13.94 1.34
CA VAL A 79 0.77 14.20 1.27
C VAL A 79 1.12 14.53 -0.19
N PRO A 80 1.97 15.53 -0.48
CA PRO A 80 2.42 15.78 -1.84
C PRO A 80 3.08 14.54 -2.45
N CYS A 81 2.58 14.13 -3.61
CA CYS A 81 3.18 13.04 -4.40
C CYS A 81 4.53 13.50 -4.98
N PRO A 82 5.60 12.71 -4.86
CA PRO A 82 6.87 13.01 -5.51
C PRO A 82 6.81 12.68 -7.01
N ASP A 83 7.46 13.50 -7.85
CA ASP A 83 7.36 13.41 -9.31
C ASP A 83 7.89 12.10 -9.89
N TRP A 84 8.83 11.44 -9.21
CA TRP A 84 9.44 10.20 -9.71
C TRP A 84 8.42 9.09 -9.96
N ILE A 85 7.29 9.07 -9.25
CA ILE A 85 6.25 8.04 -9.45
C ILE A 85 5.57 8.15 -10.82
N LEU A 86 5.70 9.30 -11.50
CA LEU A 86 5.12 9.56 -12.81
C LEU A 86 5.98 9.01 -13.96
N ASP A 87 7.17 8.49 -13.67
CA ASP A 87 8.03 7.87 -14.68
C ASP A 87 7.31 6.69 -15.36
N PRO A 88 7.19 6.69 -16.72
CA PRO A 88 6.58 5.60 -17.47
C PRO A 88 7.20 4.22 -17.18
N TYR A 89 8.45 4.17 -16.71
CA TYR A 89 9.10 2.93 -16.26
C TYR A 89 8.26 2.15 -15.26
N TYR A 90 7.47 2.81 -14.41
CA TYR A 90 6.62 2.15 -13.41
C TYR A 90 5.29 1.63 -13.97
N THR A 91 5.06 1.71 -15.29
CA THR A 91 3.87 1.14 -15.94
C THR A 91 4.23 -0.19 -16.59
N LEU A 92 3.57 -1.27 -16.17
CA LEU A 92 3.84 -2.61 -16.70
C LEU A 92 3.23 -2.76 -18.10
N GLU A 93 3.94 -3.40 -19.02
CA GLU A 93 3.43 -3.67 -20.38
C GLU A 93 2.24 -4.64 -20.38
N SER A 94 2.26 -5.60 -19.46
CA SER A 94 1.23 -6.63 -19.32
C SER A 94 0.57 -6.58 -17.94
N PRO A 95 -0.74 -6.90 -17.84
CA PRO A 95 -1.45 -7.00 -16.57
C PRO A 95 -0.76 -7.91 -15.56
N TRP A 96 -0.41 -7.36 -14.40
CA TRP A 96 0.03 -8.14 -13.25
C TRP A 96 -1.12 -8.33 -12.26
N TRP A 97 -1.62 -9.56 -12.18
CA TRP A 97 -2.66 -9.95 -11.24
C TRP A 97 -2.02 -10.40 -9.92
N GLN A 98 -2.15 -9.58 -8.87
CA GLN A 98 -1.66 -9.92 -7.53
C GLN A 98 -2.63 -10.90 -6.84
N THR A 99 -2.67 -12.12 -7.38
CA THR A 99 -3.41 -13.26 -6.84
C THR A 99 -2.94 -14.56 -7.50
N ARG A 100 -2.96 -15.67 -6.76
CA ARG A 100 -2.71 -17.02 -7.33
C ARG A 100 -3.88 -17.53 -8.17
N GLN A 101 -5.06 -16.92 -8.02
CA GLN A 101 -6.30 -17.31 -8.71
C GLN A 101 -6.55 -16.48 -9.97
N ALA A 102 -5.49 -15.93 -10.58
CA ALA A 102 -5.62 -15.10 -11.78
C ALA A 102 -6.18 -15.87 -12.99
N HIS A 103 -6.31 -17.19 -12.95
CA HIS A 103 -6.96 -17.97 -14.01
C HIS A 103 -8.49 -17.91 -13.94
N ASP A 104 -9.06 -17.53 -12.79
CA ASP A 104 -10.51 -17.42 -12.60
C ASP A 104 -11.01 -16.05 -13.14
N PRO A 105 -11.88 -16.04 -14.17
CA PRO A 105 -12.41 -14.81 -14.74
C PRO A 105 -13.19 -13.94 -13.73
N SER A 106 -13.89 -14.57 -12.78
CA SER A 106 -14.66 -13.85 -11.76
C SER A 106 -13.75 -13.08 -10.80
N ILE A 107 -12.59 -13.65 -10.50
CA ILE A 107 -11.55 -13.00 -9.69
C ILE A 107 -10.95 -11.83 -10.45
N ARG A 108 -10.68 -11.98 -11.76
CA ARG A 108 -10.20 -10.86 -12.60
C ARG A 108 -11.21 -9.73 -12.68
N GLU A 109 -12.47 -10.03 -12.93
CA GLU A 109 -13.54 -9.03 -13.01
C GLU A 109 -13.69 -8.28 -11.68
N ARG A 110 -13.62 -9.00 -10.55
CA ARG A 110 -13.61 -8.36 -9.23
C ARG A 110 -12.41 -7.44 -9.05
N LEU A 111 -11.20 -7.90 -9.39
CA LEU A 111 -9.98 -7.10 -9.24
C LEU A 111 -10.02 -5.86 -10.15
N LEU A 112 -10.53 -5.97 -11.38
CA LEU A 112 -10.71 -4.82 -12.28
C LEU A 112 -11.58 -3.73 -11.65
N ARG A 113 -12.64 -4.12 -10.93
CA ARG A 113 -13.56 -3.19 -10.26
C ARG A 113 -12.98 -2.62 -8.96
N GLU A 114 -12.25 -3.43 -8.20
CA GLU A 114 -11.82 -3.07 -6.84
C GLU A 114 -10.42 -2.46 -6.79
N THR A 115 -9.59 -2.66 -7.81
CA THR A 115 -8.21 -2.15 -7.81
C THR A 115 -8.20 -0.62 -7.68
N PRO A 116 -7.44 -0.04 -6.73
CA PRO A 116 -7.36 1.41 -6.62
C PRO A 116 -6.73 2.04 -7.88
N PRO A 117 -7.19 3.24 -8.31
CA PRO A 117 -6.73 3.85 -9.57
C PRO A 117 -5.21 3.96 -9.77
N PRO A 118 -4.39 4.28 -8.75
CA PRO A 118 -2.93 4.32 -8.91
C PRO A 118 -2.30 2.99 -9.35
N PHE A 119 -2.86 1.86 -8.93
CA PHE A 119 -2.39 0.53 -9.33
C PHE A 119 -2.90 0.17 -10.73
N ALA A 120 -4.19 0.42 -10.99
CA ALA A 120 -4.81 0.11 -12.28
C ALA A 120 -4.13 0.85 -13.45
N ARG A 121 -3.75 2.13 -13.27
CA ARG A 121 -3.00 2.91 -14.27
C ARG A 121 -1.64 2.30 -14.64
N ARG A 122 -1.06 1.50 -13.76
CA ARG A 122 0.24 0.82 -13.95
C ARG A 122 0.10 -0.65 -14.34
N ASN A 123 -1.11 -1.07 -14.75
CA ASN A 123 -1.45 -2.47 -15.08
C ASN A 123 -1.26 -3.45 -13.89
N ILE A 124 -1.42 -2.97 -12.66
CA ILE A 124 -1.37 -3.78 -11.45
C ILE A 124 -2.80 -3.99 -10.93
N PHE A 125 -3.24 -5.23 -10.85
CA PHE A 125 -4.59 -5.58 -10.40
C PHE A 125 -4.54 -6.31 -9.06
N CYS A 126 -5.08 -5.66 -8.04
CA CYS A 126 -4.90 -6.06 -6.65
C CYS A 126 -6.09 -5.69 -5.77
N ASN A 127 -6.14 -6.22 -4.55
CA ASN A 127 -7.22 -5.95 -3.61
C ASN A 127 -7.15 -4.50 -3.07
N ASN A 128 -8.29 -3.82 -2.88
CA ASN A 128 -8.34 -2.49 -2.26
C ASN A 128 -7.95 -2.45 -0.77
N ARG A 129 -7.79 -3.61 -0.11
CA ARG A 129 -7.46 -3.69 1.32
C ARG A 129 -5.97 -3.71 1.65
N LEU A 130 -5.08 -3.62 0.66
CA LEU A 130 -3.62 -3.77 0.84
C LEU A 130 -3.01 -2.80 1.86
N TYR A 131 -3.60 -1.62 2.00
CA TYR A 131 -3.10 -0.55 2.85
C TYR A 131 -4.09 -0.17 3.95
N GLN A 132 -4.94 -1.10 4.41
CA GLN A 132 -5.81 -0.83 5.56
C GLN A 132 -4.97 -0.50 6.80
N ASN A 133 -5.21 0.68 7.38
CA ASN A 133 -4.48 1.14 8.56
C ASN A 133 -4.99 0.41 9.82
N LYS A 134 -4.24 -0.61 10.25
CA LYS A 134 -4.58 -1.42 11.44
C LYS A 134 -4.75 -0.60 12.73
N TYR A 135 -4.03 0.52 12.85
CA TYR A 135 -4.08 1.37 14.05
C TYR A 135 -5.39 2.16 14.10
N GLU A 136 -5.79 2.78 13.00
CA GLU A 136 -7.10 3.45 12.89
C GLU A 136 -8.25 2.45 13.06
N MET A 137 -8.17 1.28 12.43
CA MET A 137 -9.18 0.22 12.58
C MET A 137 -9.32 -0.24 14.03
N SER A 138 -8.20 -0.37 14.75
CA SER A 138 -8.20 -0.70 16.18
C SER A 138 -8.85 0.40 17.01
N GLN A 139 -8.52 1.67 16.74
CA GLN A 139 -9.12 2.83 17.41
C GLN A 139 -10.64 2.89 17.20
N TRP A 140 -11.12 2.73 15.97
CA TRP A 140 -12.55 2.78 15.67
C TRP A 140 -13.31 1.58 16.22
N THR A 141 -12.68 0.40 16.25
CA THR A 141 -13.21 -0.79 16.92
C THR A 141 -13.37 -0.54 18.42
N GLN A 142 -12.38 0.09 19.06
CA GLN A 142 -12.45 0.45 20.47
C GLN A 142 -13.51 1.53 20.72
N GLU A 143 -13.62 2.53 19.84
CA GLU A 143 -14.65 3.56 19.90
C GLU A 143 -16.06 2.95 19.82
N ALA A 144 -16.29 1.98 18.92
CA ALA A 144 -17.56 1.28 18.83
C ALA A 144 -17.92 0.58 20.15
N ARG A 145 -16.95 -0.12 20.76
CA ARG A 145 -17.16 -0.76 22.07
C ARG A 145 -17.53 0.24 23.15
N THR A 146 -16.86 1.38 23.20
CA THR A 146 -17.19 2.47 24.13
C THR A 146 -18.59 3.05 23.89
N LYS A 147 -19.09 3.01 22.65
CA LYS A 147 -20.47 3.39 22.29
C LYS A 147 -21.52 2.31 22.59
N GLY A 148 -21.12 1.17 23.15
CA GLY A 148 -22.04 0.10 23.57
C GLY A 148 -22.32 -0.97 22.51
N PHE A 149 -21.61 -0.96 21.37
CA PHE A 149 -21.69 -2.07 20.42
C PHE A 149 -21.04 -3.33 21.02
N THR A 150 -21.78 -4.44 21.06
CA THR A 150 -21.32 -5.72 21.65
C THR A 150 -21.12 -6.82 20.60
N ARG A 151 -21.85 -6.76 19.49
CA ARG A 151 -21.77 -7.75 18.40
C ARG A 151 -20.55 -7.46 17.51
N PRO A 152 -19.68 -8.44 17.23
CA PRO A 152 -18.49 -8.25 16.40
C PRO A 152 -18.78 -7.62 15.02
N GLU A 153 -19.86 -8.04 14.37
CA GLU A 153 -20.30 -7.54 13.07
C GLU A 153 -20.63 -6.06 13.11
N ASP A 154 -21.34 -5.58 14.14
CA ASP A 154 -21.72 -4.17 14.26
C ASP A 154 -20.49 -3.29 14.52
N ILE A 155 -19.56 -3.80 15.34
CA ILE A 155 -18.27 -3.15 15.60
C ILE A 155 -17.46 -3.03 14.30
N TRP A 156 -17.39 -4.10 13.50
CA TRP A 156 -16.69 -4.09 12.22
C TRP A 156 -17.37 -3.18 11.19
N HIS A 157 -18.70 -3.20 11.11
CA HIS A 157 -19.46 -2.30 10.24
C HIS A 157 -19.22 -0.83 10.61
N TYR A 158 -19.22 -0.51 11.91
CA TYR A 158 -18.90 0.82 12.40
C TYR A 158 -17.50 1.28 11.97
N ALA A 159 -16.47 0.46 12.21
CA ALA A 159 -15.09 0.80 11.88
C ALA A 159 -14.91 0.96 10.36
N ARG A 160 -15.57 0.12 9.55
CA ARG A 160 -15.51 0.21 8.08
C ARG A 160 -16.24 1.43 7.53
N HIS A 161 -17.38 1.79 8.11
CA HIS A 161 -18.07 3.03 7.75
C HIS A 161 -17.18 4.25 8.05
N LYS A 162 -16.49 4.26 9.18
CA LYS A 162 -15.51 5.31 9.49
C LYS A 162 -14.36 5.35 8.50
N GLU A 163 -13.77 4.21 8.16
CA GLU A 163 -12.70 4.14 7.17
C GLU A 163 -13.13 4.78 5.84
N ALA A 164 -14.28 4.38 5.32
CA ALA A 164 -14.82 4.93 4.07
C ALA A 164 -15.11 6.44 4.18
N SER A 165 -15.58 6.91 5.34
CA SER A 165 -15.85 8.34 5.55
C SER A 165 -14.59 9.20 5.62
N VAL A 166 -13.47 8.65 6.10
CA VAL A 166 -12.21 9.38 6.26
C VAL A 166 -11.38 9.34 4.98
N HIS A 167 -11.32 8.18 4.33
CA HIS A 167 -10.37 7.92 3.25
C HIS A 167 -11.00 7.79 1.87
N GLY A 168 -12.34 7.80 1.78
CA GLY A 168 -13.06 7.39 0.57
C GLY A 168 -13.11 5.86 0.43
N ALA A 169 -14.03 5.39 -0.41
CA ALA A 169 -14.20 3.96 -0.73
C ALA A 169 -13.18 3.47 -1.76
#